data_AF-A0A7K8LQ43-F1
#
_entry.id   AF-A0A7K8LQ43-F1
#
_cell.length_a   1.000
_cell.length_b   1.000
_cell.length_c   1.000
_cell.angle_alpha   90.00
_cell.angle_beta   90.00
_cell.angle_gamma   90.00
#
_symmetry.space_group_name_H-M   'P 1'
#
loop_
_entity.id
_entity.type
_entity.pdbx_description
1 polymer ?
#
loop_
_entity_poly.entity_id
_entity_poly.type
_entity_poly.pdbx_seq_one_letter_code
_entity_poly.pdbx_strand_id
1 'polypeptide(L)'
;EKFDIVKKWGINTYKCTKQLISERFGRGSRTVDLELETQIELLRETKRKYECVLQLARALTNHFYSLVQTQHALGDAFADLSQKSPELQEEFGYNAETQKLLCKNGETLLGAVNFFVSSINTLVNKTMEDTLMTVKQYE
;
A
#
# COMPACT_ATOMS: atom_id res chain seq x y z
N GLU A 1 0.55 22.09 48.12
CA GLU A 1 0.11 21.80 46.74
C GLU A 1 1.20 22.03 45.68
N LYS A 2 1.57 23.28 45.30
CA LYS A 2 2.63 23.50 44.29
C LYS A 2 4.00 22.93 44.69
N PHE A 3 4.37 23.04 45.97
CA PHE A 3 5.61 22.48 46.51
C PHE A 3 5.64 20.94 46.42
N ASP A 4 4.52 20.28 46.69
CA ASP A 4 4.40 18.82 46.64
C ASP A 4 4.48 18.28 45.22
N ILE A 5 3.92 19.02 44.24
CA ILE A 5 4.03 18.71 42.81
C ILE A 5 5.50 18.76 42.37
N VAL A 6 6.23 19.82 42.72
CA VAL A 6 7.65 19.97 42.37
C VAL A 6 8.50 18.89 43.04
N LYS A 7 8.24 18.58 44.33
CA LYS A 7 8.92 17.51 45.05
C LYS A 7 8.70 16.14 44.39
N LYS A 8 7.45 15.82 44.03
CA LYS A 8 7.09 14.57 43.35
C LYS A 8 7.75 14.48 41.98
N TRP A 9 7.74 15.56 41.21
CA TRP A 9 8.42 15.66 39.93
C TRP A 9 9.93 15.44 40.06
N GLY A 10 10.59 16.06 41.04
CA GLY A 10 12.02 15.90 41.27
C GLY A 10 12.41 14.46 41.64
N ILE A 11 11.63 13.83 42.52
CA ILE A 11 11.84 12.42 42.90
C ILE A 11 11.68 11.49 41.69
N ASN A 12 10.63 11.68 40.88
CA ASN A 12 10.39 10.86 39.70
C ASN A 12 11.49 11.04 38.65
N THR A 13 11.89 12.28 38.40
CA THR A 13 12.97 12.60 37.47
C THR A 13 14.28 11.91 37.88
N TYR A 14 14.66 12.02 39.15
CA TYR A 14 15.85 11.34 39.67
C TYR A 14 15.78 9.81 39.50
N LYS A 15 14.62 9.21 39.80
CA LYS A 15 14.42 7.75 39.62
C LYS A 15 14.60 7.34 38.16
N CYS A 16 14.00 8.06 37.21
CA CYS A 16 14.14 7.78 35.77
C CYS A 16 15.60 7.95 35.31
N THR A 17 16.29 9.01 35.74
CA THR A 17 17.71 9.22 35.41
C THR A 17 18.60 8.10 35.97
N LYS A 18 18.35 7.68 37.21
CA LYS A 18 19.09 6.57 37.83
C LYS A 18 18.88 5.25 37.09
N GLN A 19 17.63 4.94 36.72
CA GLN A 19 17.26 3.78 35.90
C GLN A 19 18.03 3.79 34.57
N LEU A 20 17.95 4.91 33.83
CA LEU A 20 18.62 5.09 32.54
C LEU A 20 20.14 4.87 32.63
N ILE A 21 20.78 5.44 33.67
CA ILE A 21 22.22 5.26 33.90
C ILE A 21 22.54 3.79 34.22
N SER A 22 21.74 3.15 35.07
CA SER A 22 21.93 1.74 35.44
C SER A 22 21.84 0.81 34.24
N GLU A 23 20.87 1.04 33.35
CA GLU A 23 20.71 0.28 32.10
C GLU A 23 21.89 0.48 31.16
N ARG A 24 22.36 1.73 30.96
CA ARG A 24 23.54 2.04 30.13
C ARG A 24 24.83 1.36 30.60
N PHE A 25 25.01 1.19 31.91
CA PHE A 25 26.18 0.52 32.50
C PHE A 25 26.00 -1.00 32.65
N GLY A 26 24.91 -1.58 32.14
CA GLY A 26 24.63 -3.03 32.24
C GLY A 26 24.34 -3.50 33.67
N ARG A 27 24.02 -2.57 34.58
CA ARG A 27 23.74 -2.86 35.99
C ARG A 27 22.24 -2.99 36.29
N GLY A 28 21.38 -2.90 35.26
CA GLY A 28 19.93 -3.09 35.35
C GLY A 28 19.36 -3.68 34.06
N SER A 29 18.17 -4.27 34.14
CA SER A 29 17.41 -4.75 32.98
C SER A 29 16.87 -3.58 32.15
N ARG A 30 16.90 -3.70 30.82
CA ARG A 30 16.28 -2.73 29.90
C ARG A 30 14.82 -2.53 30.28
N THR A 31 14.36 -1.29 30.39
CA THR A 31 12.94 -0.99 30.49
C THR A 31 12.28 -1.31 29.15
N VAL A 32 11.26 -2.17 29.15
CA VAL A 32 10.54 -2.61 27.94
C VAL A 32 9.04 -2.42 28.16
N ASP A 33 8.37 -1.80 27.20
CA ASP A 33 6.91 -1.74 27.13
C ASP A 33 6.41 -2.85 26.20
N LEU A 34 6.05 -4.00 26.78
CA LEU A 34 5.64 -5.19 26.02
C LEU A 34 4.39 -4.96 25.16
N GLU A 35 3.49 -4.07 25.58
CA GLU A 35 2.29 -3.73 24.80
C GLU A 35 2.69 -2.97 23.54
N LEU A 36 3.56 -1.96 23.69
CA LEU A 36 4.08 -1.19 22.56
C LEU A 36 4.88 -2.06 21.58
N GLU A 37 5.75 -2.93 22.07
CA GLU A 37 6.50 -3.88 21.22
C GLU A 37 5.56 -4.77 20.39
N THR A 38 4.48 -5.25 21.01
CA THR A 38 3.47 -6.07 20.31
C THR A 38 2.77 -5.28 19.21
N GLN A 39 2.41 -4.01 19.47
CA GLN A 39 1.79 -3.14 18.47
C GLN A 39 2.74 -2.80 17.32
N ILE A 40 4.03 -2.61 17.61
CA ILE A 40 5.07 -2.39 16.60
C ILE A 40 5.20 -3.60 15.67
N GLU A 41 5.22 -4.82 16.20
CA GLU A 41 5.28 -6.03 15.38
C GLU A 41 4.02 -6.20 14.51
N LEU A 42 2.84 -5.90 15.05
CA LEU A 42 1.60 -5.90 14.27
C LEU A 42 1.64 -4.87 13.11
N LEU A 43 2.19 -3.68 13.35
CA LEU A 43 2.38 -2.66 12.32
C LEU A 43 3.34 -3.15 11.22
N ARG A 44 4.47 -3.75 11.60
CA ARG A 44 5.45 -4.33 10.67
C ARG A 44 4.81 -5.42 9.80
N GLU A 45 4.04 -6.31 10.40
CA GLU A 45 3.33 -7.37 9.68
C GLU A 45 2.28 -6.80 8.72
N THR A 46 1.49 -5.82 9.19
CA THR A 46 0.47 -5.15 8.37
C THR A 46 1.09 -4.45 7.17
N LYS A 47 2.21 -3.74 7.36
CA LYS A 47 2.97 -3.13 6.26
C LYS A 47 3.39 -4.16 5.21
N ARG A 48 3.96 -5.30 5.62
CA ARG A 48 4.35 -6.39 4.69
C ARG A 48 3.17 -6.95 3.90
N LYS A 49 2.00 -7.12 4.56
CA LYS A 49 0.76 -7.56 3.90
C LYS A 49 0.31 -6.54 2.85
N TYR A 50 0.36 -5.25 3.16
CA TYR A 50 0.00 -4.19 2.20
C TYR A 50 1.02 -4.05 1.06
N GLU A 51 2.30 -4.27 1.30
CA GLU A 51 3.32 -4.34 0.25
C GLU A 51 3.04 -5.48 -0.74
N CYS A 52 2.65 -6.65 -0.23
CA CYS A 52 2.25 -7.78 -1.07
C CYS A 52 1.02 -7.43 -1.93
N VAL A 53 -0.02 -6.86 -1.32
CA VAL A 53 -1.22 -6.39 -2.06
C VAL A 53 -0.85 -5.35 -3.12
N LEU A 54 0.03 -4.40 -2.79
CA LEU A 54 0.51 -3.38 -3.72
C LEU A 54 1.27 -3.99 -4.90
N GLN A 55 2.11 -5.00 -4.67
CA GLN A 55 2.81 -5.73 -5.73
C GLN A 55 1.83 -6.45 -6.66
N LEU A 56 0.86 -7.17 -6.10
CA LEU A 56 -0.17 -7.86 -6.89
C LEU A 56 -1.03 -6.89 -7.69
N ALA A 57 -1.41 -5.75 -7.10
CA ALA A 57 -2.19 -4.72 -7.79
C ALA A 57 -1.42 -4.11 -8.97
N ARG A 58 -0.11 -3.85 -8.82
CA ARG A 58 0.76 -3.40 -9.92
C ARG A 58 0.85 -4.44 -11.04
N ALA A 59 1.03 -5.71 -10.68
CA ALA A 59 1.06 -6.80 -11.66
C ALA A 59 -0.27 -6.88 -12.44
N LEU A 60 -1.40 -6.80 -11.71
CA LEU A 60 -2.73 -6.75 -12.31
C LEU A 60 -2.89 -5.57 -13.27
N THR A 61 -2.48 -4.35 -12.87
CA THR A 61 -2.52 -3.17 -13.75
C THR A 61 -1.74 -3.39 -15.04
N ASN A 62 -0.54 -3.96 -14.97
CA ASN A 62 0.30 -4.20 -16.14
C ASN A 62 -0.30 -5.25 -17.09
N HIS A 63 -0.79 -6.35 -16.54
CA HIS A 63 -1.46 -7.39 -17.33
C HIS A 63 -2.73 -6.83 -17.97
N PHE A 64 -3.52 -6.08 -17.22
CA PHE A 64 -4.78 -5.53 -17.69
C PHE A 64 -4.57 -4.45 -18.74
N TYR A 65 -3.51 -3.63 -18.63
CA TYR A 65 -3.11 -2.70 -19.68
C TYR A 65 -2.80 -3.44 -20.99
N SER A 66 -2.01 -4.52 -20.91
CA SER A 66 -1.66 -5.34 -22.09
C SER A 66 -2.89 -6.00 -22.72
N LEU A 67 -3.84 -6.46 -21.90
CA LEU A 67 -5.11 -6.99 -22.35
C LEU A 67 -5.90 -5.94 -23.14
N VAL A 68 -6.09 -4.74 -22.58
CA VAL A 68 -6.85 -3.66 -23.22
C VAL A 68 -6.22 -3.24 -24.56
N GLN A 69 -4.90 -3.16 -24.65
CA GLN A 69 -4.21 -2.88 -25.92
C GLN A 69 -4.47 -3.96 -26.97
N THR A 70 -4.48 -5.23 -26.55
CA THR A 70 -4.76 -6.36 -27.44
C THR A 70 -6.24 -6.38 -27.88
N GLN A 71 -7.16 -6.03 -26.97
CA GLN A 71 -8.58 -5.87 -27.30
C GLN A 71 -8.80 -4.77 -28.34
N HIS A 72 -8.04 -3.66 -28.28
CA HIS A 72 -8.12 -2.60 -29.29
C HIS A 72 -7.69 -3.11 -30.67
N ALA A 73 -6.51 -3.73 -30.76
CA ALA A 73 -6.01 -4.28 -32.01
C ALA A 73 -6.94 -5.37 -32.58
N LEU A 74 -7.52 -6.21 -31.72
CA LEU A 74 -8.48 -7.23 -32.12
C LEU A 74 -9.80 -6.63 -32.60
N GLY A 75 -10.28 -5.57 -31.95
CA GLY A 75 -11.45 -4.81 -32.38
C GLY A 75 -11.27 -4.19 -33.76
N ASP A 76 -10.09 -3.61 -34.03
CA ASP A 76 -9.75 -3.04 -35.34
C ASP A 76 -9.69 -4.13 -36.43
N ALA A 77 -9.09 -5.28 -36.12
CA ALA A 77 -9.03 -6.42 -37.05
C ALA A 77 -10.44 -6.96 -37.38
N PHE A 78 -11.32 -7.08 -36.40
CA PHE A 78 -12.71 -7.47 -36.64
C PHE A 78 -13.48 -6.42 -37.45
N ALA A 79 -13.25 -5.13 -37.21
CA ALA A 79 -13.88 -4.07 -38.00
C ALA A 79 -13.45 -4.12 -39.48
N ASP A 80 -12.16 -4.36 -39.73
CA ASP A 80 -11.62 -4.52 -41.10
C ASP A 80 -12.21 -5.74 -41.81
N LEU A 81 -12.30 -6.89 -41.12
CA LEU A 81 -12.92 -8.10 -41.68
C LEU A 81 -14.42 -7.92 -41.95
N SER A 82 -15.14 -7.24 -41.05
CA SER A 82 -16.56 -6.92 -41.24
C SER A 82 -16.80 -6.13 -42.53
N GLN A 83 -15.92 -5.19 -42.86
CA GLN A 83 -16.02 -4.39 -44.09
C GLN A 83 -15.64 -5.15 -45.36
N LYS A 84 -14.76 -6.15 -45.24
CA LYS A 84 -14.19 -6.88 -46.39
C LYS A 84 -14.88 -8.21 -46.70
N SER A 85 -15.64 -8.77 -45.75
CA SER A 85 -16.33 -10.05 -45.87
C SER A 85 -17.84 -9.88 -45.69
N PRO A 86 -18.59 -9.49 -46.75
CA PRO A 86 -20.04 -9.28 -46.69
C PRO A 86 -20.82 -10.48 -46.13
N GLU A 87 -20.35 -11.69 -46.40
CA GLU A 87 -20.94 -12.94 -45.94
C GLU A 87 -20.82 -13.18 -44.41
N LEU A 88 -19.95 -12.44 -43.72
CA LEU A 88 -19.72 -12.53 -42.27
C LEU A 88 -19.73 -11.13 -41.60
N GLN A 89 -20.33 -10.15 -42.27
CA GLN A 89 -20.26 -8.76 -41.86
C GLN A 89 -20.83 -8.55 -40.45
N GLU A 90 -21.96 -9.18 -40.14
CA GLU A 90 -22.67 -9.00 -38.88
C GLU A 90 -21.90 -9.62 -37.70
N GLU A 91 -21.33 -10.81 -37.90
CA GLU A 91 -20.58 -11.57 -36.91
C GLU A 91 -19.28 -10.86 -36.55
N PHE A 92 -18.53 -10.39 -37.56
CA PHE A 92 -17.34 -9.59 -37.32
C PHE A 92 -17.67 -8.21 -36.77
N GLY A 93 -18.75 -7.57 -37.24
CA GLY A 93 -19.17 -6.26 -36.76
C GLY A 93 -19.56 -6.28 -35.29
N TYR A 94 -20.35 -7.27 -34.87
CA TYR A 94 -20.74 -7.46 -33.48
C TYR A 94 -19.53 -7.68 -32.56
N ASN A 95 -18.58 -8.52 -32.99
CA ASN A 95 -17.36 -8.78 -32.24
C ASN A 95 -16.46 -7.54 -32.15
N ALA A 96 -16.36 -6.75 -33.23
CA ALA A 96 -15.60 -5.50 -33.22
C ALA A 96 -16.16 -4.50 -32.19
N GLU A 97 -17.47 -4.28 -32.19
CA GLU A 97 -18.12 -3.36 -31.24
C GLU A 97 -18.02 -3.86 -29.79
N THR A 98 -18.10 -5.18 -29.59
CA THR A 98 -17.88 -5.77 -28.27
C THR A 98 -16.46 -5.51 -27.75
N GLN A 99 -15.43 -5.69 -28.60
CA GLN A 99 -14.06 -5.39 -28.19
C GLN A 99 -13.84 -3.91 -27.89
N LYS A 100 -14.38 -3.00 -28.70
CA LYS A 100 -14.31 -1.55 -28.44
C LYS A 100 -14.97 -1.16 -27.12
N LEU A 101 -16.14 -1.75 -26.81
CA LEU A 101 -16.82 -1.54 -25.54
C LEU A 101 -15.99 -2.03 -24.35
N LEU A 102 -15.41 -3.24 -24.47
CA LEU A 102 -14.53 -3.78 -23.44
C LEU A 102 -13.29 -2.91 -23.23
N CYS A 103 -12.69 -2.35 -24.29
CA CYS A 103 -11.57 -1.42 -24.18
C CYS A 103 -11.93 -0.18 -23.36
N LYS A 104 -13.04 0.49 -23.71
CA LYS A 104 -13.49 1.70 -23.01
C LYS A 104 -13.76 1.45 -21.52
N ASN A 105 -14.39 0.33 -21.20
CA ASN A 105 -14.63 -0.08 -19.82
C ASN A 105 -13.31 -0.44 -19.12
N GLY A 106 -12.40 -1.10 -19.82
CA GLY A 106 -11.08 -1.46 -19.35
C GLY A 106 -10.22 -0.25 -19.00
N GLU A 107 -10.23 0.81 -19.81
CA GLU A 107 -9.54 2.07 -19.53
C GLU A 107 -10.04 2.73 -18.23
N THR A 108 -11.36 2.72 -18.02
CA THR A 108 -11.96 3.25 -16.78
C THR A 108 -11.52 2.46 -15.56
N LEU A 109 -11.55 1.13 -15.65
CA LEU A 109 -11.10 0.25 -14.58
C LEU A 109 -9.58 0.37 -14.35
N LEU A 110 -8.77 0.51 -15.40
CA LEU A 110 -7.33 0.79 -15.28
C LEU A 110 -7.07 2.07 -14.49
N GLY A 111 -7.83 3.14 -14.75
CA GLY A 111 -7.76 4.38 -13.98
C GLY A 111 -8.02 4.14 -12.48
N ALA A 112 -9.07 3.38 -12.16
CA ALA A 112 -9.43 3.06 -10.77
C ALA A 112 -8.34 2.22 -10.07
N VAL A 113 -7.79 1.20 -10.72
CA VAL A 113 -6.73 0.37 -10.15
C VAL A 113 -5.44 1.17 -9.98
N ASN A 114 -5.08 2.05 -10.93
CA ASN A 114 -3.93 2.94 -10.78
C ASN A 114 -4.09 3.90 -9.59
N PHE A 115 -5.29 4.45 -9.40
CA PHE A 115 -5.59 5.28 -8.24
C PHE A 115 -5.43 4.50 -6.92
N PHE A 116 -5.93 3.26 -6.87
CA PHE A 116 -5.74 2.37 -5.72
C PHE A 116 -4.25 2.11 -5.44
N VAL A 117 -3.47 1.75 -6.47
CA VAL A 117 -2.01 1.52 -6.37
C VAL A 117 -1.31 2.75 -5.81
N SER A 118 -1.62 3.95 -6.31
CA SER A 118 -1.03 5.21 -5.84
C SER A 118 -1.37 5.49 -4.37
N SER A 119 -2.63 5.27 -3.99
CA SER A 119 -3.13 5.48 -2.63
C SER A 119 -2.48 4.53 -1.63
N ILE A 120 -2.41 3.24 -1.94
CA ILE A 120 -1.76 2.23 -1.09
C ILE A 120 -0.25 2.47 -1.03
N ASN A 121 0.39 2.83 -2.15
CA ASN A 121 1.81 3.19 -2.15
C ASN A 121 2.11 4.36 -1.21
N THR A 122 1.24 5.37 -1.18
CA THR A 122 1.37 6.51 -0.25
C THR A 122 1.22 6.05 1.20
N LEU A 123 0.19 5.25 1.50
CA LEU A 123 -0.02 4.71 2.85
C LEU A 123 1.20 3.90 3.33
N VAL A 124 1.70 2.99 2.50
CA VAL A 124 2.77 2.05 2.86
C VAL A 124 4.13 2.73 2.91
N ASN A 125 4.50 3.48 1.88
CA ASN A 125 5.86 4.00 1.71
C ASN A 125 6.06 5.41 2.24
N LYS A 126 4.99 6.08 2.68
CA LYS A 126 5.08 7.39 3.36
C LYS A 126 4.51 7.30 4.76
N THR A 127 3.21 7.05 4.89
CA THR A 127 2.54 7.13 6.19
C THR A 127 3.03 6.09 7.19
N MET A 128 3.11 4.82 6.79
CA MET A 128 3.61 3.75 7.66
C MET A 128 5.12 3.87 7.89
N GLU A 129 5.89 4.29 6.88
CA GLU A 129 7.34 4.46 7.03
C GLU A 129 7.69 5.60 7.99
N ASP A 130 6.95 6.72 7.98
CA ASP A 130 7.14 7.82 8.95
C ASP A 130 6.99 7.32 10.41
N THR A 131 5.94 6.53 10.68
CA THR A 131 5.74 5.92 12.00
C THR A 131 6.89 4.97 12.33
N LEU A 132 7.30 4.13 11.38
CA LEU A 132 8.41 3.18 11.60
C LEU A 132 9.76 3.87 11.77
N MET A 133 9.98 5.04 11.19
CA MET A 133 11.17 5.86 11.45
C MET A 133 11.21 6.36 12.88
N THR A 134 10.06 6.71 13.46
CA THR A 134 9.95 7.06 14.88
C THR A 134 10.19 5.84 15.76
N VAL A 135 9.66 4.67 15.39
CA VAL A 135 9.93 3.40 16.09
C VAL A 135 11.43 3.08 16.11
N LYS A 136 12.14 3.24 14.99
CA LYS A 136 13.61 3.04 14.93
C LYS A 136 14.41 3.97 15.84
N GLN A 137 13.86 5.13 16.23
CA GLN A 137 14.50 6.04 17.20
C GLN A 137 14.17 5.67 18.65
N TYR A 138 13.03 5.01 18.86
CA TYR A 138 12.61 4.48 20.16
C TYR A 138 13.38 3.20 20.52
N GLU A 139 13.59 2.31 19.53
CA GLU A 139 14.35 1.05 19.68
C GLU A 139 15.86 1.26 19.90
#